data_AF-A0A2N2FIU1-F1
#
_entry.id   AF-A0A2N2FIU1-F1
#
_cell.length_a   1.000
_cell.length_b   1.000
_cell.length_c   1.000
_cell.angle_alpha   90.00
_cell.angle_beta   90.00
_cell.angle_gamma   90.00
#
_symmetry.space_group_name_H-M   'P 1'
#
loop_
_entity.id
_entity.type
_entity.pdbx_description
1 polymer ?
#
loop_
_entity_poly.entity_id
_entity_poly.type
_entity_poly.pdbx_seq_one_letter_code
_entity_poly.pdbx_strand_id
1 'polypeptide(L)'
;MRCTLAVPALTACFILALATTCLASEAQATAQATAQEAALAAQAAALPEPAAAIPAPPAGTKAPSNIDTPPAFTRRPVARNRPVRPDLTFAVKPAPVEFRGLAWGSDLERIPGLLPVTKPVTLAGTFFRPDETLRLGEAEIRSVAYYFPKGKLTGVGIIFEGQDNFFLLKDHLIELYGPGRQMGDRYGWTWNNFFIDLRMRENLGELRYATQP
;
A
#
# COMPACT_ATOMS: atom_id res chain seq x y z
N MET A 1 37.55 -48.22 -14.58
CA MET A 1 36.99 -47.67 -15.82
C MET A 1 36.86 -46.17 -15.66
N ARG A 2 37.63 -45.41 -16.44
CA ARG A 2 37.63 -43.94 -16.47
C ARG A 2 36.71 -43.50 -17.61
N CYS A 3 35.75 -42.60 -17.36
CA CYS A 3 35.05 -41.86 -18.40
C CYS A 3 35.16 -40.36 -18.10
N THR A 4 36.11 -39.75 -18.79
CA THR A 4 36.27 -38.32 -18.97
C THR A 4 35.40 -37.91 -20.16
N LEU A 5 34.50 -36.93 -20.00
CA LEU A 5 33.86 -36.27 -21.15
C LEU A 5 34.00 -34.76 -20.95
N ALA A 6 34.84 -34.19 -21.82
CA ALA A 6 35.04 -32.77 -22.00
C ALA A 6 34.01 -32.22 -22.99
N VAL A 7 33.47 -31.04 -22.71
CA VAL A 7 32.72 -30.22 -23.67
C VAL A 7 33.16 -28.77 -23.49
N PRO A 8 33.86 -28.16 -24.45
CA PRO A 8 33.95 -26.71 -24.55
C PRO A 8 33.33 -26.19 -25.85
N ALA A 9 33.13 -24.86 -25.90
CA ALA A 9 32.79 -24.04 -27.07
C ALA A 9 31.30 -23.80 -27.35
N LEU A 10 30.66 -22.94 -26.54
CA LEU A 10 29.45 -22.20 -26.96
C LEU A 10 29.32 -20.81 -26.32
N THR A 11 30.44 -20.23 -25.85
CA THR A 11 30.43 -19.02 -24.99
C THR A 11 30.94 -17.75 -25.68
N ALA A 12 31.09 -17.74 -27.01
CA ALA A 12 31.70 -16.61 -27.73
C ALA A 12 30.75 -15.80 -28.63
N CYS A 13 29.57 -16.32 -29.02
CA CYS A 13 28.67 -15.61 -29.94
C CYS A 13 27.63 -14.68 -29.26
N PHE A 14 27.39 -14.81 -27.96
CA PHE A 14 26.30 -14.06 -27.30
C PHE A 14 26.70 -12.63 -26.90
N ILE A 15 27.99 -12.30 -26.88
CA ILE A 15 28.49 -11.01 -26.40
C ILE A 15 28.35 -9.90 -27.46
N LEU A 16 28.31 -10.25 -28.77
CA LEU A 16 28.23 -9.22 -29.82
C LEU A 16 26.80 -8.71 -30.10
N ALA A 17 25.75 -9.38 -29.62
CA ALA A 17 24.36 -8.99 -29.90
C ALA A 17 23.78 -7.96 -28.91
N LEU A 18 24.39 -7.79 -27.72
CA LEU A 18 23.89 -6.86 -26.69
C LEU A 18 24.39 -5.42 -26.85
N ALA A 19 25.43 -5.17 -27.65
CA ALA A 19 25.97 -3.82 -27.82
C ALA A 19 25.12 -2.94 -28.75
N THR A 20 24.30 -3.54 -29.62
CA THR A 20 23.58 -2.80 -30.68
C THR A 20 22.22 -2.26 -30.24
N THR A 21 21.66 -2.72 -29.11
CA THR A 21 20.35 -2.27 -28.63
C THR A 21 20.40 -1.05 -27.70
N CYS A 22 21.57 -0.68 -27.15
CA CYS A 22 21.66 0.50 -26.27
C CYS A 22 21.53 1.84 -27.01
N LEU A 23 22.03 1.96 -28.24
CA LEU A 23 22.09 3.25 -28.96
C LEU A 23 20.72 3.71 -29.53
N ALA A 24 19.72 2.84 -29.57
CA ALA A 24 18.39 3.19 -30.10
C ALA A 24 17.45 3.81 -29.05
N SER A 25 17.72 3.61 -27.75
CA SER A 25 16.80 4.02 -26.68
C SER A 25 16.93 5.49 -26.30
N GLU A 26 18.11 6.11 -26.44
CA GLU A 26 18.32 7.51 -26.05
C GLU A 26 17.69 8.50 -27.04
N ALA A 27 17.51 8.12 -28.30
CA ALA A 27 16.87 9.00 -29.30
C ALA A 27 15.36 9.18 -29.07
N GLN A 28 14.69 8.22 -28.40
CA GLN A 28 13.24 8.29 -28.17
C GLN A 28 12.86 9.14 -26.94
N ALA A 29 13.77 9.31 -25.97
CA ALA A 29 13.50 10.09 -24.77
C ALA A 29 13.42 11.60 -25.05
N THR A 30 14.24 12.12 -25.96
CA THR A 30 14.30 13.55 -26.28
C THR A 30 13.10 14.03 -27.11
N ALA A 31 12.49 13.15 -27.91
CA ALA A 31 11.32 13.48 -28.73
C ALA A 31 10.02 13.56 -27.90
N GLN A 32 9.90 12.79 -26.82
CA GLN A 32 8.70 12.81 -25.96
C GLN A 32 8.65 14.03 -25.04
N ALA A 33 9.80 14.56 -24.62
CA ALA A 33 9.87 15.77 -23.78
C ALA A 33 9.36 17.03 -24.52
N THR A 34 9.65 17.16 -25.81
CA THR A 34 9.24 18.33 -26.62
C THR A 34 7.76 18.29 -27.00
N ALA A 35 7.15 17.11 -27.13
CA ALA A 35 5.73 16.98 -27.40
C ALA A 35 4.83 17.32 -26.19
N GLN A 36 5.33 17.08 -24.97
CA GLN A 36 4.57 17.29 -23.74
C GLN A 36 4.53 18.77 -23.32
N GLU A 37 5.57 19.53 -23.66
CA GLU A 37 5.65 20.97 -23.38
C GLU A 37 4.73 21.80 -24.30
N ALA A 38 4.52 21.36 -25.55
CA ALA A 38 3.57 21.97 -26.47
C ALA A 38 2.09 21.74 -26.06
N ALA A 39 1.78 20.61 -25.41
CA ALA A 39 0.42 20.30 -24.96
C ALA A 39 0.01 21.10 -23.71
N LEU A 40 0.96 21.47 -22.85
CA LEU A 40 0.68 22.24 -21.64
C LEU A 40 0.34 23.71 -21.93
N ALA A 41 0.88 24.28 -23.01
CA ALA A 41 0.58 25.65 -23.45
C ALA A 41 -0.87 25.81 -23.97
N ALA A 42 -1.53 24.74 -24.41
CA ALA A 42 -2.88 24.80 -24.97
C ALA A 42 -4.00 24.73 -23.91
N GLN A 43 -3.71 24.27 -22.69
CA GLN A 43 -4.73 24.10 -21.63
C GLN A 43 -4.95 25.36 -20.76
N ALA A 44 -4.17 26.42 -20.96
CA ALA A 44 -4.26 27.65 -20.17
C ALA A 44 -5.37 28.64 -20.62
N ALA A 45 -6.17 28.31 -21.65
CA ALA A 45 -7.11 29.27 -22.26
C ALA A 45 -8.60 29.07 -21.92
N ALA A 46 -8.96 28.12 -21.06
CA ALA A 46 -10.37 27.86 -20.72
C ALA A 46 -10.67 28.21 -19.26
N LEU A 47 -10.78 29.52 -18.96
CA LEU A 47 -11.42 30.00 -17.74
C LEU A 47 -12.94 29.87 -17.91
N PRO A 48 -13.66 29.12 -17.05
CA PRO A 48 -15.11 29.18 -17.03
C PRO A 48 -15.58 30.55 -16.50
N GLU A 49 -16.55 31.13 -17.20
CA GLU A 49 -17.22 32.38 -16.81
C GLU A 49 -17.81 32.30 -15.39
N PRO A 50 -17.86 33.43 -14.65
CA PRO A 50 -18.43 33.47 -13.31
C PRO A 50 -19.94 33.17 -13.34
N ALA A 51 -20.33 32.23 -12.48
CA ALA A 51 -21.70 31.80 -12.23
C ALA A 51 -22.66 32.99 -12.08
N ALA A 52 -23.71 32.96 -12.90
CA ALA A 52 -24.79 33.92 -12.88
C ALA A 52 -25.51 33.95 -11.51
N ALA A 53 -25.89 35.17 -11.15
CA ALA A 53 -26.64 35.64 -9.99
C ALA A 53 -27.67 34.67 -9.37
N ILE A 54 -27.61 34.59 -8.03
CA ILE A 54 -28.67 34.05 -7.18
C ILE A 54 -29.91 34.97 -7.32
N PRO A 55 -31.09 34.46 -7.74
CA PRO A 55 -32.30 35.26 -7.74
C PRO A 55 -32.77 35.55 -6.30
N ALA A 56 -33.18 36.79 -6.06
CA ALA A 56 -33.70 37.26 -4.77
C ALA A 56 -34.95 36.45 -4.34
N PRO A 57 -35.13 36.21 -3.02
CA PRO A 57 -36.29 35.49 -2.52
C PRO A 57 -37.58 36.30 -2.74
N PRO A 58 -38.71 35.67 -3.09
CA PRO A 58 -39.98 36.35 -3.26
C PRO A 58 -40.46 36.93 -1.92
N ALA A 59 -40.75 38.23 -1.93
CA ALA A 59 -41.38 38.93 -0.82
C ALA A 59 -42.83 38.45 -0.68
N GLY A 60 -43.14 37.74 0.41
CA GLY A 60 -44.52 37.39 0.73
C GLY A 60 -44.70 36.11 1.53
N THR A 61 -44.16 36.04 2.74
CA THR A 61 -44.68 35.10 3.75
C THR A 61 -44.98 35.90 5.00
N LYS A 62 -46.26 36.20 5.22
CA LYS A 62 -46.74 36.74 6.48
C LYS A 62 -46.50 35.69 7.56
N ALA A 63 -45.60 35.99 8.49
CA ALA A 63 -45.42 35.20 9.69
C ALA A 63 -46.72 35.26 10.53
N PRO A 64 -47.30 34.13 10.97
CA PRO A 64 -48.39 34.17 11.93
C PRO A 64 -47.88 34.73 13.27
N SER A 65 -48.52 35.80 13.71
CA SER A 65 -48.23 36.61 14.88
C SER A 65 -48.67 35.94 16.19
N ASN A 66 -48.08 34.79 16.52
CA ASN A 66 -48.23 34.20 17.85
C ASN A 66 -46.88 33.71 18.38
N ILE A 67 -46.06 34.68 18.78
CA ILE A 67 -44.66 34.50 19.23
C ILE A 67 -44.58 34.22 20.75
N ASP A 68 -45.66 34.47 21.51
CA ASP A 68 -45.64 34.41 22.99
C ASP A 68 -46.14 33.10 23.60
N THR A 69 -46.51 32.10 22.79
CA THR A 69 -46.79 30.76 23.33
C THR A 69 -45.54 29.89 23.15
N PRO A 70 -44.75 29.61 24.19
CA PRO A 70 -43.68 28.64 24.08
C PRO A 70 -44.30 27.30 23.62
N PRO A 71 -43.81 26.70 22.53
CA PRO A 71 -44.36 25.45 22.04
C PRO A 71 -44.26 24.41 23.15
N ALA A 72 -45.29 23.57 23.31
CA ALA A 72 -45.28 22.50 24.29
C ALA A 72 -43.99 21.68 24.12
N PHE A 73 -43.08 21.78 25.10
CA PHE A 73 -41.88 20.97 25.16
C PHE A 73 -42.32 19.52 25.35
N THR A 74 -42.62 18.86 24.22
CA THR A 74 -42.80 17.42 24.18
C THR A 74 -41.54 16.82 24.77
N ARG A 75 -41.71 16.01 25.82
CA ARG A 75 -40.59 15.39 26.52
C ARG A 75 -39.69 14.72 25.49
N ARG A 76 -38.41 15.12 25.47
CA ARG A 76 -37.41 14.51 24.59
C ARG A 76 -37.52 12.99 24.75
N PRO A 77 -37.80 12.23 23.68
CA PRO A 77 -37.90 10.79 23.77
C PRO A 77 -36.66 10.24 24.47
N VAL A 78 -36.86 9.39 25.48
CA VAL A 78 -35.77 8.71 26.17
C VAL A 78 -34.88 8.08 25.11
N ALA A 79 -33.61 8.49 25.07
CA ALA A 79 -32.67 8.03 24.06
C ALA A 79 -32.64 6.49 24.10
N ARG A 80 -33.08 5.85 23.01
CA ARG A 80 -32.99 4.40 22.89
C ARG A 80 -31.54 4.01 23.10
N ASN A 81 -31.32 2.90 23.80
CA ASN A 81 -30.00 2.34 23.99
C ASN A 81 -29.41 2.04 22.61
N ARG A 82 -28.54 2.92 22.12
CA ARG A 82 -27.96 2.81 20.78
C ARG A 82 -27.00 1.62 20.87
N PRO A 83 -27.11 0.61 19.99
CA PRO A 83 -26.13 -0.46 19.99
C PRO A 83 -24.75 0.18 19.91
N VAL A 84 -23.88 -0.18 20.86
CA VAL A 84 -22.49 0.27 20.86
C VAL A 84 -21.93 -0.19 19.52
N ARG A 85 -21.66 0.74 18.61
CA ARG A 85 -20.99 0.40 17.36
C ARG A 85 -19.67 -0.25 17.79
N PRO A 86 -19.32 -1.44 17.28
CA PRO A 86 -18.00 -1.99 17.49
C PRO A 86 -16.99 -0.88 17.26
N ASP A 87 -16.02 -0.74 18.14
CA ASP A 87 -14.95 0.21 17.91
C ASP A 87 -14.19 -0.28 16.68
N LEU A 88 -14.61 0.23 15.52
CA LEU A 88 -14.09 -0.15 14.22
C LEU A 88 -12.60 0.22 14.13
N THR A 89 -12.01 0.89 15.13
CA THR A 89 -10.57 1.16 15.23
C THR A 89 -9.74 -0.12 15.07
N PHE A 90 -10.26 -1.27 15.51
CA PHE A 90 -9.55 -2.53 15.47
C PHE A 90 -10.08 -3.51 14.41
N ALA A 91 -9.21 -4.41 13.95
CA ALA A 91 -9.57 -5.47 13.03
C ALA A 91 -10.60 -6.43 13.65
N VAL A 92 -11.43 -7.06 12.80
CA VAL A 92 -12.51 -7.96 13.24
C VAL A 92 -11.97 -9.30 13.72
N LYS A 93 -10.92 -9.80 13.07
CA LYS A 93 -10.28 -11.09 13.35
C LYS A 93 -8.97 -10.91 14.15
N PRO A 94 -8.47 -11.96 14.83
CA PRO A 94 -7.23 -11.88 15.60
C PRO A 94 -6.01 -11.54 14.73
N ALA A 95 -5.00 -10.94 15.37
CA ALA A 95 -3.73 -10.63 14.73
C ALA A 95 -3.00 -11.91 14.32
N PRO A 96 -2.19 -11.89 13.25
CA PRO A 96 -1.35 -13.01 12.90
C PRO A 96 -0.31 -13.25 14.00
N VAL A 97 -0.18 -14.50 14.45
CA VAL A 97 0.80 -14.90 15.48
C VAL A 97 2.18 -15.12 14.87
N GLU A 98 2.22 -15.50 13.59
CA GLU A 98 3.44 -15.76 12.85
C GLU A 98 3.30 -15.27 11.41
N PHE A 99 4.44 -15.06 10.76
CA PHE A 99 4.54 -14.79 9.34
C PHE A 99 5.40 -15.88 8.70
N ARG A 100 4.80 -16.73 7.87
CA ARG A 100 5.48 -17.83 7.14
C ARG A 100 6.31 -18.75 8.04
N GLY A 101 5.72 -19.16 9.17
CA GLY A 101 6.37 -19.99 10.17
C GLY A 101 7.39 -19.27 11.07
N LEU A 102 7.51 -17.95 10.96
CA LEU A 102 8.30 -17.13 11.87
C LEU A 102 7.38 -16.43 12.87
N ALA A 103 7.43 -16.87 14.12
CA ALA A 103 6.71 -16.22 15.22
C ALA A 103 7.26 -14.82 15.49
N TRP A 104 6.38 -13.86 15.77
CA TRP A 104 6.79 -12.53 16.20
C TRP A 104 7.61 -12.58 17.49
N GLY A 105 8.64 -11.74 17.61
CA GLY A 105 9.55 -11.69 18.75
C GLY A 105 10.62 -12.80 18.79
N SER A 106 10.67 -13.68 17.79
CA SER A 106 11.70 -14.70 17.65
C SER A 106 13.10 -14.10 17.46
N ASP A 107 14.11 -14.76 18.05
CA ASP A 107 15.51 -14.34 17.96
C ASP A 107 16.11 -14.69 16.60
N LEU A 108 16.90 -13.76 16.06
CA LEU A 108 17.57 -13.92 14.76
C LEU A 108 18.41 -15.21 14.68
N GLU A 109 19.12 -15.56 15.75
CA GLU A 109 20.01 -16.73 15.82
C GLU A 109 19.25 -18.06 15.64
N ARG A 110 17.95 -18.07 15.96
CA ARG A 110 17.11 -19.26 15.85
C ARG A 110 16.57 -19.48 14.43
N ILE A 111 16.73 -18.50 13.54
CA ILE A 111 16.15 -18.52 12.20
C ILE A 111 17.27 -18.73 11.16
N PRO A 112 17.48 -19.96 10.67
CA PRO A 112 18.49 -20.21 9.65
C PRO A 112 18.09 -19.60 8.30
N GLY A 113 19.08 -19.25 7.48
CA GLY A 113 18.90 -18.83 6.09
C GLY A 113 18.55 -17.35 5.88
N LEU A 114 18.58 -16.53 6.92
CA LEU A 114 18.47 -15.07 6.79
C LEU A 114 19.81 -14.44 6.46
N LEU A 115 19.85 -13.60 5.43
CA LEU A 115 21.01 -12.85 5.00
C LEU A 115 20.81 -11.35 5.25
N PRO A 116 21.82 -10.63 5.77
CA PRO A 116 21.70 -9.19 5.98
C PRO A 116 21.60 -8.44 4.64
N VAL A 117 20.73 -7.44 4.57
CA VAL A 117 20.62 -6.56 3.41
C VAL A 117 21.85 -5.65 3.37
N THR A 118 22.74 -5.90 2.41
CA THR A 118 24.02 -5.17 2.26
C THR A 118 24.08 -4.23 1.06
N LYS A 119 23.11 -4.31 0.13
CA LYS A 119 23.04 -3.46 -1.07
C LYS A 119 21.58 -3.09 -1.37
N PRO A 120 21.27 -1.88 -1.86
CA PRO A 120 22.16 -0.75 -2.16
C PRO A 120 22.54 0.11 -0.94
N VAL A 121 21.82 0.01 0.18
CA VAL A 121 22.14 0.69 1.45
C VAL A 121 22.13 -0.37 2.55
N THR A 122 23.17 -0.38 3.39
CA THR A 122 23.23 -1.26 4.56
C THR A 122 22.22 -0.77 5.59
N LEU A 123 21.06 -1.42 5.68
CA LEU A 123 20.10 -1.17 6.74
C LEU A 123 20.40 -2.13 7.90
N ALA A 124 20.94 -1.59 8.99
CA ALA A 124 21.19 -2.35 10.21
C ALA A 124 19.88 -2.96 10.73
N GLY A 125 19.89 -4.26 11.01
CA GLY A 125 18.72 -4.98 11.51
C GLY A 125 17.72 -5.40 10.43
N THR A 126 18.04 -5.26 9.14
CA THR A 126 17.20 -5.75 8.04
C THR A 126 17.82 -6.96 7.36
N PHE A 127 17.03 -8.02 7.24
CA PHE A 127 17.44 -9.30 6.66
C PHE A 127 16.47 -9.71 5.56
N PHE A 128 16.93 -10.52 4.62
CA PHE A 128 16.10 -11.12 3.58
C PHE A 128 16.41 -12.61 3.48
N ARG A 129 15.47 -13.38 2.93
CA ARG A 129 15.66 -14.80 2.63
C ARG A 129 15.67 -14.98 1.10
N PRO A 130 16.74 -15.56 0.51
CA PRO A 130 16.83 -15.72 -0.94
C PRO A 130 15.86 -16.78 -1.48
N ASP A 131 15.64 -17.86 -0.72
CA ASP A 131 14.78 -18.99 -1.12
C ASP A 131 13.31 -18.79 -0.72
N GLU A 132 12.87 -17.54 -0.56
CA GLU A 132 11.52 -17.21 -0.10
C GLU A 132 10.52 -17.23 -1.27
N THR A 133 9.32 -17.77 -1.04
CA THR A 133 8.28 -17.79 -2.08
C THR A 133 7.77 -16.38 -2.36
N LEU A 134 8.04 -15.85 -3.54
CA LEU A 134 7.64 -14.49 -3.95
C LEU A 134 6.18 -14.37 -4.41
N ARG A 135 5.25 -14.99 -3.66
CA ARG A 135 3.80 -14.88 -3.87
C ARG A 135 3.06 -14.77 -2.55
N LEU A 136 2.01 -13.95 -2.48
CA LEU A 136 1.14 -13.85 -1.31
C LEU A 136 -0.32 -13.87 -1.77
N GLY A 137 -1.04 -14.95 -1.45
CA GLY A 137 -2.33 -15.24 -2.09
C GLY A 137 -2.14 -15.39 -3.60
N GLU A 138 -2.92 -14.62 -4.37
CA GLU A 138 -2.80 -14.58 -5.84
C GLU A 138 -1.80 -13.53 -6.33
N ALA A 139 -1.35 -12.61 -5.46
CA ALA A 139 -0.47 -11.52 -5.82
C ALA A 139 0.99 -11.96 -5.95
N GLU A 140 1.68 -11.35 -6.92
CA GLU A 140 3.12 -11.49 -7.10
C GLU A 140 3.84 -10.38 -6.32
N ILE A 141 4.88 -10.76 -5.57
CA ILE A 141 5.66 -9.82 -4.75
C ILE A 141 7.10 -9.78 -5.25
N ARG A 142 7.75 -8.64 -5.08
CA ARG A 142 9.13 -8.42 -5.54
C ARG A 142 10.15 -8.86 -4.50
N SER A 143 9.93 -8.48 -3.24
CA SER A 143 10.86 -8.79 -2.16
C SER A 143 10.18 -8.79 -0.80
N VAL A 144 10.79 -9.54 0.12
CA VAL A 144 10.40 -9.60 1.54
C VAL A 144 11.62 -9.24 2.39
N ALA A 145 11.45 -8.25 3.25
CA ALA A 145 12.44 -7.79 4.20
C ALA A 145 11.95 -8.02 5.62
N TYR A 146 12.78 -8.66 6.44
CA TYR A 146 12.51 -8.94 7.85
C TYR A 146 13.27 -7.95 8.73
N TYR A 147 12.58 -7.35 9.68
CA TYR A 147 13.14 -6.35 10.59
C TYR A 147 13.36 -6.94 11.98
N PHE A 148 14.62 -6.88 12.44
CA PHE A 148 15.10 -7.39 13.72
C PHE A 148 15.75 -6.28 14.57
N PRO A 149 15.01 -5.24 14.97
CA PRO A 149 15.54 -4.29 15.95
C PRO A 149 15.86 -5.05 17.24
N LYS A 150 17.06 -4.84 17.79
CA LYS A 150 17.56 -5.54 18.99
C LYS A 150 17.58 -7.09 18.87
N GLY A 151 17.64 -7.62 17.64
CA GLY A 151 17.75 -9.07 17.39
C GLY A 151 16.44 -9.86 17.44
N LYS A 152 15.28 -9.18 17.60
CA LYS A 152 13.96 -9.83 17.66
C LYS A 152 13.08 -9.45 16.48
N LEU A 153 12.38 -10.43 15.89
CA LEU A 153 11.49 -10.20 14.76
C LEU A 153 10.36 -9.25 15.18
N THR A 154 10.44 -7.99 14.74
CA THR A 154 9.48 -6.95 15.13
C THR A 154 8.58 -6.56 13.97
N GLY A 155 9.03 -6.76 12.73
CA GLY A 155 8.21 -6.47 11.56
C GLY A 155 8.71 -7.14 10.29
N VAL A 156 7.85 -7.10 9.28
CA VAL A 156 8.13 -7.57 7.92
C VAL A 156 7.64 -6.52 6.93
N GLY A 157 8.49 -6.14 5.99
CA GLY A 157 8.14 -5.30 4.86
C GLY A 157 8.13 -6.12 3.59
N ILE A 158 7.09 -5.94 2.77
CA ILE A 158 6.92 -6.61 1.49
C ILE A 158 6.78 -5.52 0.45
N ILE A 159 7.58 -5.64 -0.61
CA ILE A 159 7.52 -4.75 -1.76
C ILE A 159 6.89 -5.51 -2.92
N PHE A 160 5.98 -4.85 -3.62
CA PHE A 160 5.32 -5.38 -4.81
C PHE A 160 5.13 -4.26 -5.84
N GLU A 161 4.86 -4.63 -7.08
CA GLU A 161 4.69 -3.68 -8.18
C GLU A 161 3.35 -3.88 -8.86
N GLY A 162 2.79 -2.81 -9.39
CA GLY A 162 1.53 -2.88 -10.12
C GLY A 162 0.30 -2.70 -9.23
N GLN A 163 -0.69 -2.04 -9.79
CA GLN A 163 -1.95 -1.77 -9.12
C GLN A 163 -2.82 -3.04 -8.98
N ASP A 164 -2.68 -4.00 -9.89
CA ASP A 164 -3.39 -5.29 -9.80
C ASP A 164 -2.98 -6.06 -8.53
N ASN A 165 -1.68 -6.12 -8.25
CA ASN A 165 -1.16 -6.74 -7.02
C ASN A 165 -1.65 -6.02 -5.75
N PHE A 166 -1.85 -4.70 -5.80
CA PHE A 166 -2.45 -3.96 -4.68
C PHE A 166 -3.86 -4.45 -4.37
N PHE A 167 -4.71 -4.61 -5.41
CA PHE A 167 -6.07 -5.09 -5.23
C PHE A 167 -6.08 -6.54 -4.74
N LEU A 168 -5.27 -7.42 -5.34
CA LEU A 168 -5.16 -8.82 -4.94
C LEU A 168 -4.70 -8.97 -3.48
N LEU A 169 -3.68 -8.19 -3.06
CA LEU A 169 -3.21 -8.19 -1.68
C LEU A 169 -4.28 -7.64 -0.72
N LYS A 170 -4.94 -6.56 -1.10
CA LYS A 170 -6.00 -5.97 -0.29
C LYS A 170 -7.15 -6.96 -0.08
N ASP A 171 -7.62 -7.59 -1.14
CA ASP A 171 -8.73 -8.54 -1.09
C ASP A 171 -8.34 -9.78 -0.26
N HIS A 172 -7.13 -10.30 -0.46
CA HIS A 172 -6.60 -11.40 0.35
C HIS A 172 -6.53 -11.05 1.84
N LEU A 173 -6.06 -9.86 2.20
CA LEU A 173 -6.00 -9.41 3.60
C LEU A 173 -7.39 -9.15 4.20
N ILE A 174 -8.36 -8.67 3.39
CA ILE A 174 -9.76 -8.53 3.82
C ILE A 174 -10.38 -9.89 4.10
N GLU A 175 -10.09 -10.90 3.28
CA GLU A 175 -10.53 -12.27 3.52
C GLU A 175 -9.94 -12.81 4.84
N LEU A 176 -8.64 -12.59 5.07
CA LEU A 176 -7.94 -13.08 6.26
C LEU A 176 -8.34 -12.37 7.55
N TYR A 177 -8.44 -11.04 7.55
CA TYR A 177 -8.58 -10.25 8.78
C TYR A 177 -9.92 -9.49 8.91
N GLY A 178 -10.75 -9.54 7.87
CA GLY A 178 -11.96 -8.74 7.75
C GLY A 178 -11.69 -7.35 7.15
N PRO A 179 -12.71 -6.49 7.04
CA PRO A 179 -12.56 -5.15 6.48
C PRO A 179 -11.57 -4.32 7.31
N GLY A 180 -10.56 -3.77 6.63
CA GLY A 180 -9.60 -2.84 7.20
C GLY A 180 -10.09 -1.39 7.15
N ARG A 181 -9.21 -0.48 7.57
CA ARG A 181 -9.43 0.97 7.58
C ARG A 181 -8.64 1.64 6.47
N GLN A 182 -9.29 2.55 5.76
CA GLN A 182 -8.60 3.45 4.83
C GLN A 182 -8.33 4.80 5.51
N MET A 183 -7.07 5.24 5.49
CA MET A 183 -6.62 6.55 5.97
C MET A 183 -5.77 7.20 4.87
N GLY A 184 -6.41 8.00 4.02
CA GLY A 184 -5.75 8.61 2.85
C GLY A 184 -5.29 7.55 1.85
N ASP A 185 -3.99 7.52 1.59
CA ASP A 185 -3.31 6.57 0.69
C ASP A 185 -3.01 5.21 1.35
N ARG A 186 -3.26 5.07 2.66
CA ARG A 186 -3.01 3.84 3.41
C ARG A 186 -4.28 3.06 3.67
N TYR A 187 -4.17 1.75 3.57
CA TYR A 187 -5.19 0.80 3.98
C TYR A 187 -4.59 -0.14 5.03
N GLY A 188 -5.22 -0.34 6.18
CA GLY A 188 -4.58 -1.10 7.24
C GLY A 188 -5.51 -1.69 8.29
N TRP A 189 -4.93 -2.57 9.09
CA TRP A 189 -5.55 -3.26 10.21
C TRP A 189 -4.77 -2.94 11.46
N THR A 190 -5.47 -2.73 12.56
CA THR A 190 -4.84 -2.37 13.84
C THR A 190 -5.37 -3.29 14.92
N TRP A 191 -4.47 -3.70 15.80
CA TRP A 191 -4.68 -4.42 17.04
C TRP A 191 -3.95 -3.68 18.16
N ASN A 192 -4.11 -4.12 19.41
CA ASN A 192 -3.48 -3.46 20.56
C ASN A 192 -1.95 -3.29 20.41
N ASN A 193 -1.25 -4.35 19.96
CA ASN A 193 0.21 -4.36 19.87
C ASN A 193 0.70 -4.75 18.46
N PHE A 194 -0.17 -4.67 17.45
CA PHE A 194 0.15 -5.11 16.10
C PHE A 194 -0.59 -4.26 15.08
N PHE A 195 0.04 -3.98 13.95
CA PHE A 195 -0.62 -3.34 12.83
C PHE A 195 -0.10 -3.88 11.51
N ILE A 196 -0.99 -3.81 10.51
CA ILE A 196 -0.67 -4.09 9.11
C ILE A 196 -1.03 -2.84 8.32
N ASP A 197 -0.09 -2.33 7.53
CA ASP A 197 -0.32 -1.22 6.62
C ASP A 197 0.01 -1.61 5.18
N LEU A 198 -0.91 -1.32 4.28
CA LEU A 198 -0.81 -1.48 2.85
C LEU A 198 -0.87 -0.09 2.22
N ARG A 199 0.15 0.27 1.44
CA ARG A 199 0.24 1.56 0.75
C ARG A 199 0.71 1.35 -0.68
N MET A 200 0.27 2.23 -1.57
CA MET A 200 0.76 2.29 -2.95
C MET A 200 1.30 3.69 -3.21
N ARG A 201 2.49 3.79 -3.79
CA ARG A 201 3.06 5.05 -4.25
C ARG A 201 3.51 4.90 -5.70
N GLU A 202 2.89 5.69 -6.56
CA GLU A 202 3.06 5.64 -8.02
C GLU A 202 2.71 4.25 -8.56
N ASN A 203 3.69 3.36 -8.68
CA ASN A 203 3.53 1.97 -9.10
C ASN A 203 4.21 0.96 -8.15
N LEU A 204 4.79 1.44 -7.05
CA LEU A 204 5.45 0.62 -6.04
C LEU A 204 4.58 0.53 -4.79
N GLY A 205 4.16 -0.69 -4.50
CA GLY A 205 3.39 -1.03 -3.32
C GLY A 205 4.27 -1.49 -2.17
N GLU A 206 3.86 -1.13 -0.96
CA GLU A 206 4.47 -1.63 0.26
C GLU A 206 3.39 -2.16 1.20
N LEU A 207 3.59 -3.39 1.65
CA LEU A 207 2.81 -4.04 2.69
C LEU A 207 3.73 -4.27 3.87
N ARG A 208 3.36 -3.74 5.03
CA ARG A 208 4.15 -3.83 6.25
C ARG A 208 3.33 -4.46 7.36
N TYR A 209 3.98 -5.39 8.04
CA TYR A 209 3.54 -6.02 9.28
C TYR A 209 4.46 -5.50 10.38
N ALA A 210 3.91 -5.02 11.48
CA ALA A 210 4.72 -4.54 12.59
C ALA A 210 4.05 -4.78 13.94
N THR A 211 4.86 -5.24 14.87
CA THR A 211 4.55 -5.29 16.30
C THR A 211 4.95 -3.97 16.95
N GLN A 212 4.14 -3.52 17.90
CA GLN A 212 4.52 -2.46 18.81
C GLN A 212 5.21 -3.12 20.02
N PRO A 213 6.42 -2.70 20.39
CA PRO A 213 7.14 -3.24 21.55
C PRO A 213 6.48 -2.89 22.87
#